data_AF-A0ABC8M6Q7-F1
#
_entry.id   AF-A0ABC8M6Q7-F1
#
_cell.length_a   1.000
_cell.length_b   1.000
_cell.length_c   1.000
_cell.angle_alpha   90.00
_cell.angle_beta   90.00
_cell.angle_gamma   90.00
#
_symmetry.space_group_name_H-M   'P 1'
#
loop_
_entity.id
_entity.type
_entity.pdbx_description
1 polymer ?
#
loop_
_entity_poly.entity_id
_entity_poly.type
_entity_poly.pdbx_seq_one_letter_code
_entity_poly.pdbx_strand_id
1 'polypeptide(L)'
;MALKYAELKPVPCLSYAHAVKLRESSATPILTQVRNDVTRYRYGDEQHLEEALKRIFQYGLGGGIPRRSAPILTMIREEVLSDGRYCLVLVFEAKALKLSDFEQRHAKFTSFFGPNITAEVGKGESENVYEVRLTSNVSTSSVSSSTS
;
A
#
# COMPACT_ATOMS: atom_id res chain seq x y z
N MET A 1 29.69 5.45 -17.53
CA MET A 1 29.41 4.22 -16.76
C MET A 1 27.91 4.18 -16.50
N ALA A 2 27.23 3.13 -16.96
CA ALA A 2 25.77 3.03 -16.95
C ALA A 2 25.23 2.93 -15.51
N LEU A 3 24.49 3.95 -15.07
CA LEU A 3 23.55 3.81 -13.96
C LEU A 3 22.59 2.70 -14.39
N LYS A 4 22.75 1.50 -13.83
CA LYS A 4 21.74 0.45 -13.90
C LYS A 4 20.46 1.07 -13.35
N TYR A 5 19.61 1.59 -14.25
CA TYR A 5 18.24 1.88 -13.92
C TYR A 5 17.69 0.56 -13.42
N ALA A 6 17.37 0.50 -12.13
CA ALA A 6 16.65 -0.61 -11.56
C ALA A 6 15.25 -0.57 -12.16
N GLU A 7 15.10 -1.15 -13.36
CA GLU A 7 13.80 -1.40 -13.98
C GLU A 7 13.03 -2.32 -13.02
N LEU A 8 12.26 -1.73 -12.11
CA LEU A 8 11.30 -2.47 -11.33
C LEU A 8 10.18 -2.88 -12.28
N LYS A 9 10.09 -4.19 -12.51
CA LYS A 9 8.98 -4.77 -13.27
C LYS A 9 7.66 -4.35 -12.62
N PRO A 10 6.63 -4.02 -13.42
CA PRO A 10 5.32 -3.71 -12.89
C PRO A 10 4.84 -4.86 -12.02
N VAL A 11 4.31 -4.51 -10.84
CA VAL A 11 3.83 -5.50 -9.89
C VAL A 11 2.50 -6.04 -10.42
N PRO A 12 2.31 -7.38 -10.48
CA PRO A 12 1.04 -7.96 -10.90
C PRO A 12 -0.09 -7.42 -10.03
N CYS A 13 -1.17 -7.00 -10.68
CA CYS A 13 -2.37 -6.48 -10.04
C CYS A 13 -3.52 -7.43 -10.31
N LEU A 14 -4.01 -8.07 -9.24
CA LEU A 14 -5.13 -8.99 -9.30
C LEU A 14 -6.40 -8.23 -8.92
N SER A 15 -7.26 -7.96 -9.90
CA SER A 15 -8.50 -7.21 -9.71
C SER A 15 -9.70 -8.07 -10.01
N TYR A 16 -10.68 -8.10 -9.11
CA TYR A 16 -11.95 -8.79 -9.36
C TYR A 16 -12.99 -7.83 -9.97
N ALA A 17 -13.89 -8.35 -10.82
CA ALA A 17 -14.87 -7.54 -11.55
C ALA A 17 -15.76 -6.66 -10.66
N HIS A 18 -16.11 -7.12 -9.46
CA HIS A 18 -16.86 -6.35 -8.48
C HIS A 18 -16.01 -5.23 -7.86
N ALA A 19 -14.73 -5.50 -7.57
CA ALA A 19 -13.79 -4.49 -7.05
C ALA A 19 -13.50 -3.39 -8.09
N VAL A 20 -13.38 -3.75 -9.37
CA VAL A 20 -13.17 -2.80 -10.47
C VAL A 20 -14.33 -1.81 -10.59
N LYS A 21 -15.58 -2.28 -10.49
CA LYS A 21 -16.76 -1.40 -10.51
C LYS A 21 -16.77 -0.45 -9.31
N LEU A 22 -16.43 -0.97 -8.14
CA LEU A 22 -16.43 -0.21 -6.89
C LEU A 22 -15.28 0.80 -6.80
N ARG A 23 -14.18 0.53 -7.51
CA ARG A 23 -13.08 1.48 -7.66
C ARG A 23 -13.55 2.78 -8.29
N GLU A 24 -14.36 2.73 -9.35
CA GLU A 24 -14.84 3.94 -10.04
C GLU A 24 -15.74 4.81 -9.14
N SER A 25 -16.50 4.18 -8.23
CA SER A 25 -17.43 4.89 -7.35
C SER A 25 -16.85 5.29 -6.00
N SER A 26 -15.82 4.60 -5.51
CA SER A 26 -15.45 4.63 -4.08
C SER A 26 -13.95 4.61 -3.79
N ALA A 27 -13.09 4.52 -4.81
CA ALA A 27 -11.65 4.63 -4.59
C ALA A 27 -11.26 6.07 -4.22
N THR A 28 -10.47 6.21 -3.15
CA THR A 28 -9.86 7.50 -2.82
C THR A 28 -8.77 7.87 -3.82
N PRO A 29 -8.44 9.17 -3.96
CA PRO A 29 -7.29 9.61 -4.74
C PRO A 29 -5.99 8.90 -4.33
N ILE A 30 -5.79 8.65 -3.02
CA ILE A 30 -4.61 7.95 -2.51
C ILE A 30 -4.58 6.49 -2.97
N LEU A 31 -5.69 5.74 -2.88
CA LEU A 31 -5.70 4.34 -3.34
C LEU A 31 -5.48 4.24 -4.85
N THR A 32 -6.03 5.18 -5.60
CA THR A 32 -5.80 5.30 -7.05
C THR A 32 -4.34 5.61 -7.36
N GLN A 33 -3.74 6.53 -6.59
CA GLN A 33 -2.32 6.87 -6.70
C GLN A 33 -1.42 5.67 -6.39
N VAL A 34 -1.64 4.99 -5.26
CA VAL A 34 -0.87 3.79 -4.87
C VAL A 34 -0.95 2.72 -5.95
N ARG A 35 -2.15 2.46 -6.50
CA ARG A 35 -2.33 1.51 -7.61
C ARG A 35 -1.53 1.94 -8.83
N ASN A 36 -1.69 3.18 -9.28
CA ASN A 36 -0.96 3.68 -10.45
C ASN A 36 0.57 3.62 -10.26
N ASP A 37 1.05 3.92 -9.05
CA ASP A 37 2.48 3.89 -8.70
C ASP A 37 3.09 2.47 -8.69
N VAL A 38 2.27 1.42 -8.55
CA VAL A 38 2.74 0.02 -8.58
C VAL A 38 2.46 -0.70 -9.90
N THR A 39 1.45 -0.28 -10.66
CA THR A 39 1.06 -0.91 -11.93
C THR A 39 1.75 -0.31 -13.16
N ARG A 40 2.44 0.84 -13.04
CA ARG A 40 3.17 1.46 -14.16
C ARG A 40 4.68 1.15 -14.10
N TYR A 41 5.35 1.18 -15.26
CA TYR A 41 6.81 1.16 -15.33
C TYR A 41 7.36 2.43 -14.65
N ARG A 42 8.28 2.26 -13.71
CA ARG A 42 8.82 3.35 -12.89
C ARG A 42 10.06 3.93 -13.55
N TYR A 43 10.06 5.25 -13.77
CA TYR A 43 11.22 6.03 -14.20
C TYR A 43 11.45 7.15 -13.18
N GLY A 44 12.71 7.48 -12.90
CA GLY A 44 13.13 8.28 -11.74
C GLY A 44 12.47 9.65 -11.55
N ASP A 45 12.54 10.13 -10.29
CA ASP A 45 11.93 11.33 -9.68
C ASP A 45 10.43 11.27 -9.32
N GLU A 46 9.78 10.12 -9.51
CA GLU A 46 8.43 9.88 -9.03
C GLU A 46 8.44 9.48 -7.53
N GLN A 47 7.65 10.16 -6.68
CA GLN A 47 7.44 9.78 -5.27
C GLN A 47 6.77 8.40 -5.21
N HIS A 48 7.57 7.35 -5.10
CA HIS A 48 7.12 5.97 -5.17
C HIS A 48 6.66 5.44 -3.81
N LEU A 49 5.82 4.40 -3.83
CA LEU A 49 5.50 3.57 -2.65
C LEU A 49 6.76 3.10 -1.90
N GLU A 50 7.90 2.93 -2.58
CA GLU A 50 9.16 2.55 -1.93
C GLU A 50 9.70 3.63 -1.00
N GLU A 51 9.53 4.91 -1.32
CA GLU A 51 9.88 6.01 -0.41
C GLU A 51 8.96 6.05 0.81
N ALA A 52 7.68 5.75 0.61
CA ALA A 52 6.72 5.57 1.70
C ALA A 52 7.19 4.47 2.66
N LEU A 53 7.53 3.29 2.12
CA LEU A 53 8.02 2.17 2.90
C LEU A 53 9.32 2.53 3.62
N LYS A 54 10.25 3.22 2.94
CA LYS A 54 11.48 3.72 3.57
C LYS A 54 11.22 4.64 4.75
N ARG A 55 10.19 5.49 4.69
CA ARG A 55 9.77 6.36 5.81
C ARG A 55 9.07 5.58 6.92
N ILE A 56 8.18 4.65 6.59
CA ILE A 56 7.41 3.84 7.56
C ILE A 56 8.34 2.91 8.34
N PHE A 57 9.22 2.20 7.63
CA PHE A 57 10.15 1.23 8.19
C PHE A 57 11.50 1.83 8.61
N GLN A 58 11.74 3.11 8.29
CA GLN A 58 12.92 3.88 8.68
C GLN A 58 14.23 3.15 8.31
N TYR A 59 14.38 2.81 7.03
CA TYR A 59 15.45 1.92 6.60
C TYR A 59 16.87 2.43 6.96
N GLY A 60 17.58 1.66 7.77
CA GLY A 60 18.94 1.97 8.22
C GLY A 60 19.03 3.10 9.25
N LEU A 61 17.92 3.47 9.89
CA LEU A 61 17.88 4.40 11.03
C LEU A 61 17.75 3.63 12.35
N GLY A 62 18.19 4.22 13.46
CA GLY A 62 18.06 3.62 14.80
C GLY A 62 16.60 3.43 15.17
N GLY A 63 16.18 2.18 15.40
CA GLY A 63 14.78 1.80 15.65
C GLY A 63 13.99 1.38 14.39
N GLY A 64 14.59 1.48 13.21
CA GLY A 64 14.04 0.96 11.95
C GLY A 64 14.55 -0.46 11.63
N ILE A 65 14.35 -0.89 10.38
CA ILE A 65 14.92 -2.14 9.86
C ILE A 65 16.16 -1.86 8.99
N PRO A 66 17.11 -2.79 8.87
CA PRO A 66 18.23 -2.62 7.96
C PRO A 66 17.76 -2.67 6.50
N ARG A 67 18.40 -1.88 5.62
CA ARG A 67 18.04 -1.77 4.19
C ARG A 67 17.98 -3.12 3.46
N ARG A 68 18.88 -4.05 3.81
CA ARG A 68 18.93 -5.41 3.24
C ARG A 68 17.73 -6.29 3.62
N SER A 69 16.98 -5.89 4.65
CA SER A 69 15.80 -6.59 5.17
C SER A 69 14.50 -5.89 4.77
N ALA A 70 14.57 -4.93 3.86
CA ALA A 70 13.40 -4.21 3.36
C ALA A 70 12.39 -5.20 2.74
N PRO A 71 11.10 -5.09 3.08
CA PRO A 71 10.07 -5.88 2.44
C PRO A 71 9.93 -5.48 0.97
N ILE A 72 9.76 -6.48 0.10
CA ILE A 72 9.62 -6.29 -1.34
C ILE A 72 8.15 -6.45 -1.70
N LEU A 73 7.56 -5.44 -2.35
CA LEU A 73 6.20 -5.56 -2.88
C LEU A 73 6.22 -6.54 -4.07
N THR A 74 5.53 -7.67 -3.94
CA THR A 74 5.50 -8.72 -4.97
C THR A 74 4.19 -8.74 -5.76
N MET A 75 3.08 -8.31 -5.16
CA MET A 75 1.76 -8.29 -5.80
C MET A 75 0.86 -7.24 -5.14
N ILE A 76 -0.14 -6.74 -5.88
CA ILE A 76 -1.30 -6.06 -5.30
C ILE A 76 -2.60 -6.78 -5.67
N ARG A 77 -3.59 -6.70 -4.78
CA ARG A 77 -4.94 -7.22 -5.02
C ARG A 77 -5.98 -6.17 -4.71
N GLU A 78 -7.00 -6.08 -5.55
CA GLU A 78 -8.18 -5.24 -5.30
C GLU A 78 -9.30 -6.11 -4.75
N GLU A 79 -9.73 -5.83 -3.52
CA GLU A 79 -10.78 -6.57 -2.83
C GLU A 79 -11.91 -5.62 -2.39
N VAL A 80 -13.07 -6.20 -2.11
CA VAL A 80 -14.22 -5.47 -1.54
C VAL A 80 -14.51 -6.09 -0.19
N LEU A 81 -14.52 -5.27 0.85
CA LEU A 81 -14.90 -5.72 2.19
C LEU A 81 -16.36 -6.16 2.21
N SER A 82 -16.72 -6.95 3.22
CA SER A 82 -18.10 -7.40 3.46
C SER A 82 -19.12 -6.27 3.57
N ASP A 83 -18.68 -5.06 3.93
CA ASP A 83 -19.48 -3.84 4.04
C ASP A 83 -19.57 -3.05 2.71
N GLY A 84 -19.04 -3.60 1.62
CA GLY A 84 -19.08 -2.99 0.30
C GLY A 84 -18.03 -1.92 0.07
N ARG A 85 -17.01 -1.77 0.94
CA ARG A 85 -15.95 -0.78 0.75
C ARG A 85 -14.79 -1.33 -0.07
N TYR A 86 -14.21 -0.47 -0.91
CA TYR A 86 -13.03 -0.81 -1.71
C TYR A 86 -11.78 -0.91 -0.83
N CYS A 87 -11.02 -1.98 -1.04
CA CYS A 87 -9.79 -2.29 -0.33
C CYS A 87 -8.68 -2.66 -1.30
N LEU A 88 -7.49 -2.11 -1.04
CA LEU A 88 -6.29 -2.43 -1.78
C LEU A 88 -5.34 -3.23 -0.89
N VAL A 89 -5.09 -4.48 -1.24
CA VAL A 89 -4.17 -5.37 -0.52
C VAL A 89 -2.81 -5.33 -1.18
N LEU A 90 -1.80 -4.90 -0.43
CA LEU A 90 -0.40 -4.88 -0.81
C LEU A 90 0.28 -6.13 -0.26
N VAL A 91 0.82 -6.99 -1.13
CA VAL A 91 1.48 -8.25 -0.75
C VAL A 91 2.99 -8.04 -0.74
N PHE A 92 3.60 -8.23 0.42
CA PHE A 92 5.03 -8.03 0.66
C PHE A 92 5.73 -9.34 0.99
N GLU A 93 6.84 -9.62 0.32
CA GLU A 93 7.77 -10.67 0.69
C GLU A 93 8.88 -10.10 1.57
N ALA A 94 9.05 -10.65 2.78
CA ALA A 94 9.99 -10.15 3.77
C ALA A 94 10.60 -11.29 4.61
N LYS A 95 11.62 -11.97 4.05
CA LYS A 95 12.33 -13.11 4.66
C LYS A 95 13.01 -12.81 6.00
N ALA A 96 13.35 -11.54 6.23
CA ALA A 96 14.09 -11.11 7.41
C ALA A 96 13.19 -10.42 8.45
N LEU A 97 11.88 -10.31 8.20
CA LEU A 97 10.93 -9.62 9.07
C LEU A 97 9.86 -10.59 9.56
N LYS A 98 9.30 -10.29 10.74
CA LYS A 98 8.17 -11.01 11.32
C LYS A 98 6.89 -10.20 11.16
N LEU A 99 5.73 -10.82 11.34
CA LEU A 99 4.45 -10.10 11.35
C LEU A 99 4.47 -8.93 12.36
N SER A 100 5.05 -9.16 13.54
CA SER A 100 5.18 -8.15 14.60
C SER A 100 5.92 -6.89 14.14
N ASP A 101 6.87 -7.01 13.20
CA ASP A 101 7.58 -5.86 12.62
C ASP A 101 6.63 -4.95 11.83
N PHE A 102 5.64 -5.53 11.16
CA PHE A 102 4.63 -4.78 10.43
C PHE A 102 3.56 -4.23 11.38
N GLU A 103 3.09 -5.04 12.35
CA GLU A 103 2.08 -4.63 13.33
C GLU A 103 2.54 -3.43 14.16
N GLN A 104 3.80 -3.41 14.61
CA GLN A 104 4.37 -2.26 15.32
C GLN A 104 4.40 -0.97 14.47
N ARG A 105 4.32 -1.10 13.15
CA ARG A 105 4.35 0.00 12.17
C ARG A 105 2.98 0.28 11.56
N HIS A 106 1.94 -0.45 11.98
CA HIS A 106 0.54 -0.28 11.56
C HIS A 106 0.09 1.18 11.65
N ALA A 107 0.31 1.84 12.80
CA ALA A 107 -0.06 3.24 13.00
C ALA A 107 0.63 4.19 12.00
N LYS A 108 1.87 3.88 11.59
CA LYS A 108 2.60 4.66 10.58
C LYS A 108 2.02 4.45 9.19
N PHE A 109 1.61 3.23 8.83
CA PHE A 109 0.91 2.99 7.56
C PHE A 109 -0.36 3.84 7.46
N THR A 110 -1.21 3.79 8.49
CA THR A 110 -2.44 4.60 8.56
C THR A 110 -2.14 6.09 8.47
N SER A 111 -1.16 6.59 9.25
CA SER A 111 -0.79 8.01 9.21
C SER A 111 -0.16 8.44 7.89
N PHE A 112 0.56 7.55 7.21
CA PHE A 112 1.27 7.86 5.96
C PHE A 112 0.30 7.97 4.78
N PHE A 113 -0.62 7.01 4.64
CA PHE A 113 -1.61 7.04 3.57
C PHE A 113 -2.69 8.11 3.80
N GLY A 114 -2.78 8.65 5.01
CA GLY A 114 -3.53 9.86 5.29
C GLY A 114 -4.93 9.60 5.83
N PRO A 115 -5.66 10.68 6.16
CA PRO A 115 -7.01 10.57 6.72
C PRO A 115 -7.94 9.92 5.69
N ASN A 116 -8.90 9.13 6.18
CA ASN A 116 -9.85 8.35 5.38
C ASN A 116 -9.29 7.07 4.74
N ILE A 117 -8.11 6.60 5.17
CA ILE A 117 -7.63 5.25 4.89
C ILE A 117 -7.34 4.54 6.21
N THR A 118 -7.90 3.34 6.37
CA THR A 118 -7.44 2.40 7.40
C THR A 118 -6.45 1.45 6.75
N ALA A 119 -5.23 1.38 7.28
CA ALA A 119 -4.32 0.29 6.96
C ALA A 119 -4.52 -0.83 7.97
N GLU A 120 -4.54 -2.08 7.53
CA GLU A 120 -4.51 -3.28 8.39
C GLU A 120 -3.35 -4.16 7.95
N VAL A 121 -2.71 -4.83 8.90
CA VAL A 121 -1.57 -5.73 8.63
C VAL A 121 -2.02 -7.16 8.88
N GLY A 122 -1.67 -8.06 7.96
CA GLY A 122 -1.97 -9.49 8.06
C GLY A 122 -0.83 -10.38 7.58
N LYS A 123 -0.97 -11.68 7.82
CA LYS A 123 -0.11 -12.70 7.20
C LYS A 123 -0.59 -12.98 5.78
N GLY A 124 0.34 -13.20 4.86
CA GLY A 124 0.04 -13.66 3.53
C GLY A 124 -0.07 -15.18 3.42
N GLU A 125 -0.24 -15.65 2.19
CA GLU A 125 -0.45 -17.07 1.88
C GLU A 125 0.79 -17.96 2.10
N SER A 126 1.98 -17.37 2.21
CA SER A 126 3.25 -18.09 2.36
C SER A 126 4.06 -17.60 3.55
N GLU A 127 5.00 -18.42 4.01
CA GLU A 127 5.95 -18.00 5.06
C GLU A 127 6.77 -16.79 4.60
N ASN A 128 6.93 -15.83 5.50
CA ASN A 128 7.58 -14.54 5.23
C ASN A 128 6.86 -13.66 4.20
N VAL A 129 5.62 -13.98 3.85
CA VAL A 129 4.75 -13.08 3.08
C VAL A 129 3.78 -12.42 4.04
N TYR A 130 3.65 -11.10 3.92
CA TYR A 130 2.80 -10.26 4.74
C TYR A 130 1.94 -9.37 3.85
N GLU A 131 0.75 -9.04 4.33
CA GLU A 131 -0.21 -8.26 3.58
C GLU A 131 -0.53 -6.98 4.32
N VAL A 132 -0.62 -5.87 3.59
CA VAL A 132 -1.11 -4.60 4.13
C VAL A 132 -2.37 -4.22 3.35
N ARG A 133 -3.52 -4.23 4.03
CA ARG A 133 -4.82 -3.92 3.46
C ARG A 133 -5.12 -2.46 3.69
N LEU A 134 -5.33 -1.70 2.62
CA LEU A 134 -5.71 -0.31 2.67
C LEU A 134 -7.18 -0.17 2.35
N THR A 135 -7.99 0.01 3.38
CA THR A 135 -9.44 0.14 3.28
C THR A 135 -9.81 1.62 3.20
N SER A 136 -10.63 1.97 2.21
CA SER A 136 -11.24 3.30 2.14
C SER A 136 -12.21 3.51 3.31
N ASN A 137 -11.97 4.52 4.13
CA ASN A 137 -12.91 5.00 5.16
C ASN A 137 -13.73 6.19 4.65
N VAL A 138 -13.92 6.32 3.33
CA VAL A 138 -14.88 7.29 2.81
C VAL A 138 -16.28 6.80 3.19
N SER A 139 -16.70 7.16 4.40
CA SER A 139 -18.10 7.26 4.75
C SER A 139 -18.70 8.25 3.75
N THR A 140 -19.80 7.88 3.13
CA THR A 140 -20.66 8.77 2.32
C THR A 140 -21.32 9.84 3.22
N SER A 141 -20.52 10.57 3.99
CA SER A 141 -20.99 11.50 5.02
C SER A 141 -20.01 12.67 5.14
N SER A 142 -20.10 13.62 4.23
CA SER A 142 -20.06 15.07 4.51
C SER A 142 -20.04 15.87 3.21
N VAL A 143 -21.19 15.93 2.55
CA VAL A 143 -21.59 17.19 1.92
C VAL A 143 -21.87 18.15 3.07
N SER A 144 -20.82 18.83 3.54
CA SER A 144 -20.97 19.99 4.42
C SER A 144 -21.00 21.21 3.52
N SER A 145 -22.19 21.49 3.01
CA SER A 145 -22.58 22.79 2.46
C SER A 145 -22.12 23.91 3.40
N SER A 146 -21.09 24.63 3.02
CA SER A 146 -20.75 25.94 3.59
C SER A 146 -21.22 27.01 2.61
N THR A 147 -22.53 27.19 2.58
CA THR A 147 -23.16 28.44 2.18
C THR A 147 -23.74 29.03 3.44
N SER A 148 -23.07 30.07 3.97
CA SER A 148 -23.61 31.13 4.82
C SER A 148 -22.56 32.25 4.84
#